data_AF-A0A529KWF4-F1
#
_entry.id   AF-A0A529KWF4-F1
#
_cell.length_a   1.000
_cell.length_b   1.000
_cell.length_c   1.000
_cell.angle_alpha   90.00
_cell.angle_beta   90.00
_cell.angle_gamma   90.00
#
_symmetry.space_group_name_H-M   'P 1'
#
loop_
_entity.id
_entity.type
_entity.pdbx_description
1 polymer ?
#
loop_
_entity_poly.entity_id
_entity_poly.type
_entity_poly.pdbx_seq_one_letter_code
_entity_poly.pdbx_strand_id
1 'polypeptide(L)'
;LWQDAIGDKAKALAWPRTALFEPLGMHSAVLETDEQGTFVGSSYLYATAHDWARFGQFLLQGGVWNGAAVLPSGFVDWMRQQAPASKVYGKGQVWIEGPGDEENPGAG
;
A
#
# COMPACT_ATOMS: atom_id res chain seq x y z
N LEU A 1 4.46 8.97 -14.38
CA LEU A 1 4.18 8.70 -12.95
C LEU A 1 2.69 8.43 -12.78
N TRP A 2 2.25 7.73 -11.72
CA TRP A 2 0.80 7.52 -11.52
C TRP A 2 0.05 8.84 -11.32
N GLN A 3 0.71 9.85 -10.74
CA GLN A 3 0.19 11.21 -10.53
C GLN A 3 -0.28 11.85 -11.84
N ASP A 4 0.38 11.55 -12.97
CA ASP A 4 0.05 12.12 -14.27
C ASP A 4 -1.32 11.63 -14.79
N ALA A 5 -1.74 10.42 -14.39
CA ALA A 5 -3.03 9.85 -14.77
C ALA A 5 -4.23 10.62 -14.20
N ILE A 6 -4.02 11.42 -13.14
CA ILE A 6 -5.05 12.29 -12.54
C ILE A 6 -5.21 13.58 -13.35
N GLY A 7 -4.19 14.00 -14.10
CA GLY A 7 -4.22 15.17 -14.98
C GLY A 7 -4.22 16.53 -14.27
N ASP A 8 -4.29 16.57 -12.95
CA ASP A 8 -4.23 17.79 -12.13
C ASP A 8 -3.28 17.57 -10.93
N LYS A 9 -2.27 18.43 -10.80
CA LYS A 9 -1.22 18.29 -9.79
C LYS A 9 -1.76 18.41 -8.36
N ALA A 10 -2.67 19.36 -8.11
CA ALA A 10 -3.21 19.57 -6.77
C ALA A 10 -4.08 18.38 -6.34
N LYS A 11 -4.92 17.86 -7.24
CA LYS A 11 -5.70 16.64 -7.01
C LYS A 11 -4.80 15.43 -6.82
N ALA A 12 -3.73 15.31 -7.60
CA ALA A 12 -2.79 14.21 -7.44
C ALA A 12 -2.10 14.22 -6.06
N LEU A 13 -1.72 15.38 -5.55
CA LEU A 13 -1.14 15.53 -4.21
C LEU A 13 -2.17 15.26 -3.10
N ALA A 14 -3.44 15.61 -3.29
CA ALA A 14 -4.50 15.30 -2.34
C ALA A 14 -4.93 13.81 -2.37
N TRP A 15 -4.69 13.12 -3.49
CA TRP A 15 -5.26 11.81 -3.78
C TRP A 15 -5.00 10.73 -2.71
N PRO A 16 -3.78 10.53 -2.19
CA PRO A 16 -3.54 9.53 -1.15
C PRO A 16 -4.37 9.77 0.11
N ARG A 17 -4.58 11.04 0.48
CA ARG A 17 -5.42 11.41 1.61
C ARG A 17 -6.88 11.07 1.34
N THR A 18 -7.42 11.50 0.22
CA THR A 18 -8.85 11.34 -0.10
C THR A 18 -9.23 9.89 -0.43
N ALA A 19 -8.35 9.15 -1.10
CA ALA A 19 -8.65 7.83 -1.62
C ALA A 19 -8.28 6.69 -0.66
N LEU A 20 -7.39 6.93 0.30
CA LEU A 20 -6.89 5.88 1.19
C LEU A 20 -6.88 6.29 2.67
N PHE A 21 -6.18 7.37 3.02
CA PHE A 21 -5.96 7.67 4.44
C PHE A 21 -7.24 8.10 5.17
N GLU A 22 -8.05 8.98 4.60
CA GLU A 22 -9.33 9.38 5.19
C GLU A 22 -10.34 8.22 5.28
N PRO A 23 -10.56 7.41 4.21
CA PRO A 23 -11.42 6.23 4.31
C PRO A 23 -11.02 5.26 5.43
N LEU A 24 -9.71 5.10 5.67
CA LEU A 24 -9.18 4.23 6.72
C LEU A 24 -9.14 4.89 8.11
N GLY A 25 -9.34 6.21 8.21
CA GLY A 25 -9.18 6.96 9.46
C GLY A 25 -7.72 7.15 9.88
N MET A 26 -6.79 7.14 8.92
CA MET A 26 -5.35 7.36 9.14
C MET A 26 -5.01 8.86 9.18
N HIS A 27 -5.39 9.55 10.24
CA HIS A 27 -5.27 11.01 10.33
C HIS A 27 -3.83 11.52 10.52
N SER A 28 -2.91 10.66 10.97
CA SER A 28 -1.49 11.01 11.18
C SER A 28 -0.60 10.75 9.96
N ALA A 29 -1.14 10.15 8.89
CA ALA A 29 -0.36 9.80 7.72
C ALA A 29 0.18 11.03 6.97
N VAL A 30 1.48 11.02 6.70
CA VAL A 30 2.20 11.99 5.87
C VAL A 30 2.99 11.20 4.82
N LEU A 31 2.63 11.39 3.56
CA LEU A 31 3.38 10.88 2.41
C LEU A 31 4.10 12.06 1.76
N GLU A 32 5.43 12.06 1.75
CA GLU A 32 6.19 13.21 1.26
C GLU A 32 6.55 13.10 -0.23
N THR A 33 6.73 14.27 -0.83
CA THR A 33 7.23 14.41 -2.19
C THR A 33 8.69 14.81 -2.22
N ASP A 34 9.36 14.55 -3.34
CA ASP A 34 10.59 15.24 -3.69
C ASP A 34 10.35 16.75 -3.95
N GLU A 35 11.43 17.47 -4.27
CA GLU A 35 11.40 18.91 -4.57
C GLU A 35 10.52 19.26 -5.79
N GLN A 36 10.24 18.30 -6.67
CA GLN A 36 9.40 18.51 -7.85
C GLN A 36 7.91 18.23 -7.57
N GLY A 37 7.57 17.69 -6.40
CA GLY A 37 6.22 17.31 -6.04
C GLY A 37 5.86 15.89 -6.47
N THR A 38 6.84 15.02 -6.68
CA THR A 38 6.64 13.59 -6.95
C THR A 38 6.70 12.80 -5.65
N PHE A 39 5.68 11.98 -5.37
CA PHE A 39 5.68 11.17 -4.15
C PHE A 39 6.80 10.13 -4.15
N VAL A 40 7.53 10.05 -3.05
CA VAL A 40 8.57 9.03 -2.82
C VAL A 40 7.97 7.85 -2.06
N GLY A 41 7.16 7.07 -2.78
CA GLY A 41 6.37 5.97 -2.19
C GLY A 41 7.17 4.79 -1.63
N SER A 42 8.48 4.73 -1.86
CA SER A 42 9.35 3.67 -1.36
C SER A 42 9.76 3.83 0.11
N SER A 43 9.69 5.05 0.65
CA SER A 43 10.37 5.35 1.94
C SER A 43 9.81 6.53 2.74
N TYR A 44 9.08 7.48 2.15
CA TYR A 44 8.59 8.68 2.87
C TYR A 44 7.11 8.64 3.23
N LEU A 45 6.64 7.49 3.74
CA LEU A 45 5.34 7.39 4.40
C LEU A 45 5.52 7.27 5.91
N TYR A 46 5.09 8.29 6.64
CA TYR A 46 5.14 8.34 8.09
C TYR A 46 3.72 8.30 8.65
N ALA A 47 3.49 7.52 9.71
CA ALA A 47 2.22 7.48 10.43
C ALA A 47 2.44 6.95 11.85
N THR A 48 1.49 7.19 12.74
CA THR A 48 1.50 6.57 14.07
C THR A 48 1.30 5.04 13.98
N ALA A 49 1.71 4.33 15.02
CA ALA A 49 1.51 2.88 15.11
C ALA A 49 0.04 2.47 14.95
N HIS A 50 -0.90 3.26 15.48
CA HIS A 50 -2.34 2.99 15.31
C HIS A 50 -2.80 3.11 13.86
N ASP A 51 -2.29 4.07 13.11
CA ASP A 51 -2.64 4.23 11.69
C ASP A 51 -2.04 3.10 10.85
N TRP A 52 -0.81 2.67 11.17
CA TRP A 52 -0.25 1.46 10.57
C TRP A 52 -1.06 0.19 10.91
N ALA A 53 -1.57 0.07 12.13
CA ALA A 53 -2.44 -1.04 12.52
C ALA A 53 -3.76 -1.05 11.72
N ARG A 54 -4.36 0.12 11.46
CA ARG A 54 -5.53 0.25 10.57
C ARG A 54 -5.21 -0.23 9.16
N PHE A 55 -4.07 0.21 8.60
CA PHE A 55 -3.63 -0.21 7.27
C PHE A 55 -3.39 -1.72 7.18
N GLY A 56 -2.72 -2.32 8.17
CA GLY A 56 -2.54 -3.78 8.24
C GLY A 56 -3.86 -4.53 8.33
N GLN A 57 -4.76 -4.08 9.20
CA GLN A 57 -6.10 -4.66 9.36
C GLN A 57 -6.96 -4.51 8.09
N PHE A 58 -6.79 -3.43 7.34
CA PHE A 58 -7.43 -3.22 6.04
C PHE A 58 -6.97 -4.23 4.99
N LEU A 59 -5.66 -4.50 4.93
CA LEU A 59 -5.13 -5.54 4.04
C LEU A 59 -5.60 -6.94 4.45
N LEU A 60 -5.65 -7.24 5.76
CA LEU A 60 -6.20 -8.51 6.26
C LEU A 60 -7.68 -8.71 5.88
N GLN A 61 -8.43 -7.62 5.73
CA GLN A 61 -9.82 -7.63 5.25
C GLN A 61 -9.95 -7.61 3.72
N GLY A 62 -8.87 -7.88 2.98
CA GLY A 62 -8.91 -7.95 1.53
C GLY A 62 -9.16 -6.62 0.84
N GLY A 63 -8.87 -5.50 1.51
CA GLY A 63 -9.10 -4.15 0.95
C GLY A 63 -10.52 -3.63 1.15
N VAL A 64 -11.28 -4.23 2.06
CA VAL A 64 -12.59 -3.73 2.52
C VAL A 64 -12.43 -3.08 3.89
N TRP A 65 -13.03 -1.92 4.09
CA TRP A 65 -13.02 -1.20 5.36
C TRP A 65 -14.42 -0.73 5.72
N ASN A 66 -14.91 -1.08 6.91
CA ASN A 66 -16.28 -0.74 7.36
C ASN A 66 -17.37 -1.09 6.33
N GLY A 67 -17.21 -2.21 5.60
CA GLY A 67 -18.14 -2.65 4.56
C GLY A 67 -17.98 -1.97 3.19
N ALA A 68 -17.10 -0.99 3.05
CA ALA A 68 -16.79 -0.35 1.78
C ALA A 68 -15.53 -0.95 1.14
N ALA A 69 -15.63 -1.35 -0.13
CA ALA A 69 -14.48 -1.79 -0.91
C ALA A 69 -13.64 -0.59 -1.33
N VAL A 70 -12.44 -0.44 -0.76
CA VAL A 70 -11.49 0.63 -1.13
C VAL A 70 -10.55 0.13 -2.22
N LEU A 71 -10.20 -1.17 -2.21
CA LEU A 71 -9.47 -1.82 -3.29
C LEU A 71 -10.41 -2.68 -4.16
N PRO A 72 -10.04 -2.92 -5.43
CA PRO A 72 -10.72 -3.93 -6.24
C PRO A 72 -10.69 -5.31 -5.56
N SER A 73 -11.77 -6.07 -5.75
CA SER A 73 -11.84 -7.45 -5.25
C SER A 73 -10.65 -8.29 -5.74
N GLY A 74 -10.04 -9.06 -4.83
CA GLY A 74 -8.88 -9.91 -5.12
C GLY A 74 -7.54 -9.16 -5.27
N PHE A 75 -7.50 -7.84 -5.11
CA PHE A 75 -6.26 -7.08 -5.27
C PHE A 75 -5.21 -7.46 -4.21
N VAL A 76 -5.61 -7.63 -2.94
CA VAL A 76 -4.68 -8.03 -1.87
C VAL A 76 -4.14 -9.46 -2.09
N ASP A 77 -4.95 -10.35 -2.65
CA ASP A 77 -4.49 -11.68 -3.02
C ASP A 77 -3.49 -11.60 -4.18
N TRP A 78 -3.79 -10.79 -5.19
CA TRP A 78 -2.87 -10.52 -6.29
C TRP A 78 -1.54 -9.94 -5.80
N MET A 79 -1.55 -9.03 -4.81
CA MET A 79 -0.33 -8.46 -4.24
C MET A 79 0.61 -9.55 -3.70
N ARG A 80 0.04 -10.59 -3.07
CA ARG A 80 0.77 -11.70 -2.45
C ARG A 80 1.13 -12.83 -3.41
N GLN A 81 0.58 -12.85 -4.63
CA GLN A 81 1.01 -13.81 -5.63
C GLN A 81 2.48 -13.60 -5.97
N GLN A 82 3.27 -14.66 -6.02
CA GLN A 82 4.69 -14.61 -6.38
C GLN A 82 4.91 -13.84 -7.70
N ALA A 83 5.88 -12.92 -7.69
CA ALA A 83 6.29 -12.20 -8.87
C ALA A 83 7.11 -13.12 -9.81
N PRO A 84 6.93 -13.07 -11.14
CA PRO A 84 7.66 -13.96 -12.06
C PRO A 84 9.19 -13.86 -11.98
N ALA A 85 9.71 -12.70 -11.56
CA ALA A 85 11.13 -12.40 -11.47
C ALA A 85 11.74 -12.65 -10.08
N SER A 86 10.96 -13.13 -9.10
CA SER A 86 11.43 -13.33 -7.73
C SER A 86 10.78 -14.57 -7.09
N LYS A 87 11.50 -15.18 -6.15
CA LYS A 87 10.92 -16.20 -5.25
C LYS A 87 10.41 -15.61 -3.95
N VAL A 88 10.98 -14.47 -3.54
CA VAL A 88 10.76 -13.86 -2.22
C VAL A 88 9.82 -12.65 -2.24
N TYR A 89 9.43 -12.19 -3.43
CA TYR A 89 8.55 -11.01 -3.61
C TYR A 89 7.23 -11.40 -4.28
N GLY A 90 6.15 -10.80 -3.79
CA GLY A 90 4.85 -10.79 -4.45
C GLY A 90 4.74 -9.71 -5.53
N LYS A 91 3.75 -9.83 -6.41
CA LYS A 91 3.46 -8.87 -7.50
C LYS A 91 3.17 -7.46 -6.98
N GLY A 92 2.69 -7.34 -5.74
CA GLY A 92 2.41 -6.08 -5.07
C GLY A 92 3.63 -5.40 -4.45
N GLN A 93 4.85 -5.82 -4.79
CA GLN A 93 6.11 -5.32 -4.18
C GLN A 93 6.18 -5.55 -2.66
N VAL A 94 5.60 -6.66 -2.20
CA VAL A 94 5.64 -7.11 -0.81
C VAL A 94 6.56 -8.31 -0.67
N TRP A 95 7.22 -8.45 0.47
CA TRP A 95 7.85 -9.71 0.85
C TRP A 95 6.76 -10.75 1.13
N ILE A 96 6.95 -11.95 0.60
CA ILE A 96 6.04 -13.09 0.81
C ILE A 96 6.71 -14.22 1.61
N GLU A 97 7.96 -13.99 2.02
CA GLU A 97 8.72 -14.85 2.92
C GLU A 97 9.07 -14.04 4.17
N GLY A 98 8.85 -14.63 5.33
CA GLY A 98 9.23 -14.04 6.62
C GLY A 98 10.66 -14.40 7.01
N PRO A 99 11.20 -13.73 8.05
CA PRO A 99 12.46 -14.15 8.66
C PRO A 99 12.37 -15.61 9.12
N GLY A 100 13.23 -16.48 8.59
CA GLY A 100 13.24 -17.92 8.89
C GLY A 100 12.74 -18.85 7.78
N ASP A 101 12.15 -18.31 6.71
CA ASP A 101 11.64 -19.10 5.57
C ASP A 101 12.70 -19.38 4.49
N GLU A 102 13.97 -19.09 4.77
CA GLU A 102 15.09 -19.16 3.82
C GLU A 102 15.29 -20.55 3.19
N GLU A 103 14.97 -21.61 3.94
CA GLU A 103 15.12 -22.99 3.49
C GLU A 103 13.87 -23.54 2.76
N ASN A 104 12.71 -22.86 2.87
CA ASN A 104 11.46 -23.30 2.25
C ASN A 104 10.63 -22.11 1.70
N PRO A 105 11.05 -21.56 0.54
CA PRO A 105 10.35 -20.48 -0.16
C PRO A 105 8.85 -20.75 -0.37
N GLY A 106 7.99 -19.83 0.09
CA GLY A 106 6.53 -19.86 -0.18
C GLY A 106 5.66 -20.62 0.82
N ALA A 107 6.13 -20.87 2.05
CA ALA A 107 5.37 -21.53 3.12
C ALA A 107 4.43 -20.61 3.93
N GLY A 108 4.51 -19.29 3.72
CA GLY A 108 3.75 -18.25 4.43
C GLY A 108 2.42 -17.86 3.81
#